data_AF-A0A4S8JWH6-F1
#
_entry.id   AF-A0A4S8JWH6-F1
#
_cell.length_a   1.000
_cell.length_b   1.000
_cell.length_c   1.000
_cell.angle_alpha   90.00
_cell.angle_beta   90.00
_cell.angle_gamma   90.00
#
_symmetry.space_group_name_H-M   'P 1'
#
loop_
_entity.id
_entity.type
_entity.pdbx_description
1 polymer ?
#
loop_
_entity_poly.entity_id
_entity_poly.type
_entity_poly.pdbx_seq_one_letter_code
_entity_poly.pdbx_strand_id
1 'polypeptide(L)'
;MPKKMGVNTKAEAAHARRSAVEAERKDRAAKDKEEQYWREAEGSKSRAAKKREDEAEKRAEAAARRAENRKLAEQEQRELEVAGRKPDRKAARVSVPVPKVTEAELQRRREEERQRILQTAEAAKKRQSRTADEEEYDRMVMVENTNRDDSVIEAHSVEDAIARMALPEPALPPDRHPERRLKVSFKAFEESELLKLKEEKPGLTLNQYKDMIWKLWKKSPDNPLNQMLGTIGCVHVPELQGRNLESMMEVPIEAQWGVVYHQSSTKYNIKR
;
A
#
# COMPACT_ATOMS: atom_id res chain seq x y z
N MET A 1 -23.20 48.15 14.61
CA MET A 1 -22.25 48.14 13.48
C MET A 1 -22.57 46.95 12.58
N PRO A 2 -22.80 47.13 11.28
CA PRO A 2 -23.12 46.01 10.37
C PRO A 2 -21.89 45.12 10.18
N LYS A 3 -22.03 43.80 10.34
CA LYS A 3 -20.96 42.82 10.06
C LYS A 3 -20.65 42.86 8.57
N LYS A 4 -19.36 42.99 8.22
CA LYS A 4 -18.86 42.97 6.84
C LYS A 4 -19.19 41.61 6.21
N MET A 5 -20.27 41.55 5.42
CA MET A 5 -20.68 40.38 4.63
C MET A 5 -19.78 40.24 3.38
N GLY A 6 -18.48 40.13 3.58
CA GLY A 6 -17.53 39.80 2.52
C GLY A 6 -17.23 38.32 2.61
N VAL A 7 -17.70 37.53 1.65
CA VAL A 7 -17.43 36.10 1.58
C VAL A 7 -15.91 35.90 1.39
N ASN A 8 -15.32 34.94 2.09
CA ASN A 8 -13.89 34.68 2.03
C ASN A 8 -13.52 34.10 0.65
N THR A 9 -12.71 34.82 -0.12
CA THR A 9 -12.32 34.45 -1.50
C THR A 9 -11.68 33.05 -1.60
N LYS A 10 -10.98 32.59 -0.56
CA LYS A 10 -10.42 31.23 -0.51
C LYS A 10 -11.51 30.17 -0.29
N ALA A 11 -12.54 30.50 0.48
CA ALA A 11 -13.69 29.63 0.69
C ALA A 11 -14.52 29.52 -0.60
N GLU A 12 -14.76 30.64 -1.29
CA GLU A 12 -15.43 30.64 -2.60
C GLU A 12 -14.66 29.82 -3.63
N ALA A 13 -13.33 29.95 -3.70
CA ALA A 13 -12.50 29.13 -4.58
C ALA A 13 -12.57 27.62 -4.24
N ALA A 14 -12.67 27.25 -2.96
CA ALA A 14 -12.83 25.86 -2.54
C ALA A 14 -14.23 25.32 -2.89
N HIS A 15 -15.28 26.13 -2.69
CA HIS A 15 -16.64 25.79 -3.10
C HIS A 15 -16.76 25.64 -4.62
N ALA A 16 -16.13 26.53 -5.40
CA ALA A 16 -16.10 26.47 -6.85
C ALA A 16 -15.43 25.18 -7.39
N ARG A 17 -14.34 24.73 -6.75
CA ARG A 17 -13.71 23.43 -7.09
C ARG A 17 -14.61 22.26 -6.77
N ARG A 18 -15.26 22.28 -5.60
CA ARG A 18 -16.20 21.22 -5.21
C ARG A 18 -17.41 21.18 -6.15
N SER A 19 -17.96 22.32 -6.53
CA SER A 19 -19.07 22.38 -7.49
C SER A 19 -18.64 21.95 -8.89
N ALA A 20 -17.41 22.25 -9.33
CA ALA A 20 -16.89 21.80 -10.61
C ALA A 20 -16.73 20.26 -10.65
N VAL A 21 -16.16 19.66 -9.60
CA VAL A 21 -16.04 18.19 -9.49
C VAL A 21 -17.42 17.52 -9.42
N GLU A 22 -18.36 18.09 -8.67
CA GLU A 22 -19.74 17.58 -8.62
C GLU A 22 -20.47 17.75 -9.96
N ALA A 23 -20.21 18.83 -10.70
CA ALA A 23 -20.74 19.01 -12.06
C ALA A 23 -20.15 17.96 -13.02
N GLU A 24 -18.83 17.77 -13.04
CA GLU A 24 -18.21 16.72 -13.87
C GLU A 24 -18.70 15.31 -13.53
N ARG A 25 -18.93 15.03 -12.24
CA ARG A 25 -19.49 13.76 -11.79
C ARG A 25 -20.92 13.58 -12.27
N LYS A 26 -21.75 14.63 -12.20
CA LYS A 26 -23.13 14.61 -12.71
C LYS A 26 -23.16 14.48 -14.23
N ASP A 27 -22.27 15.17 -14.94
CA ASP A 27 -22.15 15.08 -16.39
C ASP A 27 -21.71 13.69 -16.83
N ARG A 28 -20.75 13.07 -16.13
CA ARG A 28 -20.37 11.68 -16.37
C ARG A 28 -21.53 10.73 -16.09
N ALA A 29 -22.21 10.89 -14.96
CA ALA A 29 -23.37 10.06 -14.64
C ALA A 29 -24.53 10.26 -15.63
N ALA A 30 -24.70 11.46 -16.20
CA ALA A 30 -25.70 11.72 -17.24
C ALA A 30 -25.32 11.05 -18.55
N LYS A 31 -24.04 11.14 -18.95
CA LYS A 31 -23.51 10.44 -20.14
C LYS A 31 -23.61 8.93 -20.01
N ASP A 32 -23.25 8.37 -18.85
CA ASP A 32 -23.33 6.93 -18.60
C ASP A 32 -24.79 6.44 -18.67
N LYS A 33 -25.74 7.23 -18.15
CA LYS A 33 -27.18 6.92 -18.24
C LYS A 33 -27.71 7.03 -19.66
N GLU A 34 -27.28 8.04 -20.41
CA GLU A 34 -27.64 8.19 -21.82
C GLU A 34 -27.06 7.04 -22.65
N GLU A 35 -25.80 6.66 -22.42
CA GLU A 35 -25.17 5.53 -23.08
C GLU A 35 -25.86 4.21 -22.71
N GLN A 36 -26.23 4.01 -21.43
CA GLN A 36 -27.03 2.86 -20.99
C GLN A 36 -28.40 2.85 -21.68
N TYR A 37 -29.09 3.98 -21.74
CA TYR A 37 -30.38 4.11 -22.43
C TYR A 37 -30.24 3.75 -23.92
N TRP A 38 -29.19 4.22 -24.59
CA TRP A 38 -28.92 3.87 -25.98
C TRP A 38 -28.54 2.39 -26.15
N ARG A 39 -27.74 1.80 -25.26
CA ARG A 39 -27.41 0.36 -25.29
C ARG A 39 -28.63 -0.52 -25.06
N GLU A 40 -29.50 -0.15 -24.13
CA GLU A 40 -30.75 -0.87 -23.86
C GLU A 40 -31.73 -0.75 -25.03
N ALA A 41 -31.80 0.42 -25.67
CA ALA A 41 -32.59 0.65 -26.88
C ALA A 41 -32.08 -0.11 -28.10
N GLU A 42 -30.76 -0.31 -28.23
CA GLU A 42 -30.14 -1.13 -29.28
C GLU A 42 -30.48 -2.62 -29.13
N GLY A 43 -30.87 -3.04 -27.91
CA GLY A 43 -31.29 -4.40 -27.61
C GLY A 43 -30.16 -5.42 -27.73
N SER A 44 -30.51 -6.70 -27.63
CA SER A 44 -29.53 -7.78 -27.86
C SER A 44 -29.19 -7.86 -29.36
N LYS A 45 -27.90 -7.69 -29.70
CA LYS A 45 -27.40 -7.94 -31.06
C LYS A 45 -27.84 -9.34 -31.50
N SER A 46 -28.42 -9.45 -32.70
CA SER A 46 -28.83 -10.74 -33.24
C SER A 46 -27.66 -11.73 -33.28
N ARG A 47 -27.95 -13.05 -33.19
CA ARG A 47 -26.92 -14.09 -33.26
C ARG A 47 -26.03 -13.97 -34.51
N ALA A 48 -26.58 -13.46 -35.62
CA ALA A 48 -25.84 -13.18 -36.84
C ALA A 48 -24.90 -11.97 -36.72
N ALA A 49 -25.31 -10.90 -36.04
CA ALA A 49 -24.47 -9.73 -35.77
C ALA A 49 -23.32 -10.10 -34.81
N LYS A 50 -23.60 -10.86 -33.75
CA LYS A 50 -22.58 -11.38 -32.83
C LYS A 50 -21.55 -12.27 -33.55
N LYS A 51 -22.01 -13.18 -34.40
CA LYS A 51 -21.11 -14.03 -35.21
C LYS A 51 -20.21 -13.21 -36.15
N ARG A 52 -20.71 -12.10 -36.73
CA ARG A 52 -19.91 -11.21 -37.58
C ARG A 52 -18.88 -10.41 -36.78
N GLU A 53 -19.22 -9.97 -35.58
CA GLU A 53 -18.32 -9.27 -34.67
C GLU A 53 -17.19 -10.19 -34.19
N ASP A 54 -17.51 -11.41 -33.74
CA ASP A 54 -16.52 -12.41 -33.32
C ASP A 54 -15.58 -12.82 -34.48
N GLU A 55 -16.10 -12.95 -35.70
CA GLU A 55 -15.28 -13.25 -36.90
C GLU A 55 -14.40 -12.07 -37.30
N ALA A 56 -14.90 -10.83 -37.15
CA ALA A 56 -14.13 -9.62 -37.38
C ALA A 56 -13.02 -9.43 -36.35
N GLU A 57 -13.30 -9.69 -35.06
CA GLU A 57 -12.32 -9.67 -33.97
C GLU A 57 -11.23 -10.72 -34.20
N LYS A 58 -11.61 -11.96 -34.52
CA LYS A 58 -10.64 -13.02 -34.83
C LYS A 58 -9.79 -12.70 -36.07
N ARG A 59 -10.36 -12.03 -37.08
CA ARG A 59 -9.62 -11.59 -38.26
C ARG A 59 -8.69 -10.43 -37.93
N ALA A 60 -9.10 -9.50 -37.06
CA ALA A 60 -8.28 -8.40 -36.59
C ALA A 60 -7.11 -8.88 -35.72
N GLU A 61 -7.36 -9.81 -34.79
CA GLU A 61 -6.33 -10.44 -33.96
C GLU A 61 -5.32 -11.22 -34.83
N ALA A 62 -5.80 -12.01 -35.80
CA ALA A 62 -4.92 -12.71 -36.74
C ALA A 62 -4.10 -11.74 -37.60
N ALA A 63 -4.67 -10.59 -38.00
CA ALA A 63 -3.95 -9.55 -38.72
C ALA A 63 -2.92 -8.84 -37.84
N ALA A 64 -3.24 -8.57 -36.57
CA ALA A 64 -2.33 -7.99 -35.59
C ALA A 64 -1.14 -8.91 -35.32
N ARG A 65 -1.40 -10.20 -35.03
CA ARG A 65 -0.34 -11.21 -34.84
C ARG A 65 0.54 -11.36 -36.09
N ARG A 66 -0.05 -11.32 -37.29
CA ARG A 66 0.73 -11.33 -38.56
C ARG A 66 1.57 -10.07 -38.73
N ALA A 67 1.06 -8.90 -38.35
CA ALA A 67 1.80 -7.65 -38.40
C ALA A 67 2.97 -7.62 -37.39
N GLU A 68 2.76 -8.13 -36.18
CA GLU A 68 3.81 -8.28 -35.17
C GLU A 68 4.90 -9.24 -35.64
N ASN A 69 4.53 -10.44 -36.12
CA ASN A 69 5.48 -11.38 -36.70
C ASN A 69 6.26 -10.79 -37.87
N ARG A 70 5.61 -9.98 -38.72
CA ARG A 70 6.27 -9.29 -39.83
C ARG A 70 7.25 -8.23 -39.33
N LYS A 71 6.90 -7.47 -38.30
CA LYS A 71 7.81 -6.49 -37.67
C LYS A 71 9.04 -7.17 -37.07
N LEU A 72 8.85 -8.31 -36.40
CA LEU A 72 9.95 -9.10 -35.85
C LEU A 72 10.87 -9.63 -36.96
N ALA A 73 10.29 -10.21 -38.02
CA ALA A 73 11.06 -10.68 -39.17
C ALA A 73 11.80 -9.54 -39.90
N GLU A 74 11.20 -8.36 -39.99
CA GLU A 74 11.86 -7.18 -40.56
C GLU A 74 13.00 -6.68 -39.67
N GLN A 75 12.85 -6.74 -38.34
CA GLN A 75 13.93 -6.43 -37.39
C GLN A 75 15.09 -7.42 -37.55
N GLU A 76 14.82 -8.73 -37.61
CA GLU A 76 15.84 -9.75 -37.86
C GLU A 76 16.53 -9.56 -39.22
N GLN A 77 15.78 -9.23 -40.28
CA GLN A 77 16.35 -8.92 -41.59
C GLN A 77 17.22 -7.66 -41.57
N ARG A 78 16.82 -6.62 -40.85
CA ARG A 78 17.62 -5.41 -40.67
C ARG A 78 18.90 -5.70 -39.90
N GLU A 79 18.84 -6.52 -38.86
CA GLU A 79 20.03 -6.96 -38.11
C GLU A 79 20.98 -7.78 -38.99
N LEU A 80 20.44 -8.69 -39.82
CA LEU A 80 21.22 -9.43 -40.81
C LEU A 80 21.76 -8.53 -41.93
N GLU A 81 21.04 -7.50 -42.36
CA GLU A 81 21.54 -6.53 -43.33
C GLU A 81 22.68 -5.69 -42.73
N VAL A 82 22.54 -5.26 -41.47
CA VAL A 82 23.61 -4.54 -40.74
C VAL A 82 24.83 -5.44 -40.55
N ALA A 83 24.65 -6.71 -40.19
CA ALA A 83 25.74 -7.68 -40.07
C ALA A 83 26.36 -8.06 -41.43
N GLY A 84 25.55 -8.09 -42.49
CA GLY A 84 25.94 -8.43 -43.86
C GLY A 84 26.59 -7.27 -44.62
N ARG A 85 26.32 -6.02 -44.21
CA ARG A 85 27.04 -4.83 -44.65
C ARG A 85 28.46 -4.91 -44.09
N LYS A 86 29.35 -5.53 -44.86
CA LYS A 86 30.79 -5.47 -44.62
C LYS A 86 31.18 -3.99 -44.53
N PRO A 87 31.72 -3.52 -43.40
CA PRO A 87 32.14 -2.14 -43.30
C PRO A 87 33.23 -1.91 -44.32
N ASP A 88 33.06 -0.88 -45.16
CA ASP A 88 34.06 -0.48 -46.14
C ASP A 88 35.41 -0.37 -45.45
N ARG A 89 36.41 -1.09 -45.96
CA ARG A 89 37.74 -1.26 -45.36
C ARG A 89 38.50 0.08 -45.18
N LYS A 90 37.94 1.18 -45.68
CA LYS A 90 38.46 2.55 -45.57
C LYS A 90 37.73 3.42 -44.52
N ALA A 91 36.53 3.07 -44.05
CA ALA A 91 35.81 3.79 -43.00
C ALA A 91 35.95 3.14 -41.61
N ALA A 92 36.32 1.85 -41.54
CA ALA A 92 36.50 1.11 -40.28
C ALA A 92 37.82 1.40 -39.53
N ARG A 93 38.66 2.34 -40.00
CA ARG A 93 39.97 2.60 -39.40
C ARG A 93 39.97 3.69 -38.31
N VAL A 94 38.85 4.39 -38.08
CA VAL A 94 38.88 5.62 -37.26
C VAL A 94 37.91 5.68 -36.07
N SER A 95 36.91 4.80 -35.89
CA SER A 95 35.90 5.06 -34.84
C SER A 95 35.58 3.97 -33.82
N VAL A 96 36.14 2.77 -33.88
CA VAL A 96 35.97 1.80 -32.78
C VAL A 96 37.28 1.01 -32.59
N PRO A 97 37.95 1.10 -31.43
CA PRO A 97 39.03 0.17 -31.10
C PRO A 97 38.44 -1.24 -30.99
N VAL A 98 38.60 -2.05 -32.03
CA VAL A 98 38.36 -3.50 -31.92
C VAL A 98 39.33 -4.01 -30.85
N PRO A 99 38.84 -4.60 -29.74
CA PRO A 99 39.72 -5.19 -28.74
C PRO A 99 40.61 -6.21 -29.43
N LYS A 100 41.92 -6.07 -29.29
CA LYS A 100 42.86 -7.05 -29.82
C LYS A 100 42.75 -8.29 -28.93
N VAL A 101 41.86 -9.19 -29.33
CA VAL A 101 41.70 -10.50 -28.70
C VAL A 101 43.05 -11.19 -28.79
N THR A 102 43.66 -11.43 -27.64
CA THR A 102 44.96 -12.10 -27.56
C THR A 102 44.80 -13.56 -27.95
N GLU A 103 45.87 -14.21 -28.44
CA GLU A 103 45.82 -15.63 -28.84
C GLU A 103 45.27 -16.54 -27.73
N ALA A 104 45.57 -16.21 -26.47
CA ALA A 104 45.04 -16.91 -25.30
C ALA A 104 43.50 -16.81 -25.18
N GLU A 105 42.91 -15.69 -25.54
CA GLU A 105 41.45 -15.48 -25.48
C GLU A 105 40.74 -16.21 -26.63
N LEU A 106 41.37 -16.31 -27.80
CA LEU A 106 40.88 -17.16 -28.90
C LEU A 106 40.93 -18.65 -28.54
N GLN A 107 41.99 -19.10 -27.86
CA GLN A 107 42.12 -20.47 -27.38
C GLN A 107 41.04 -20.79 -26.32
N ARG A 108 40.82 -19.88 -25.35
CA ARG A 108 39.74 -20.04 -24.35
C ARG A 108 38.36 -20.12 -25.00
N ARG A 109 38.06 -19.23 -25.96
CA ARG A 109 36.79 -19.24 -26.67
C ARG A 109 36.57 -20.52 -27.47
N ARG A 110 37.64 -21.06 -28.09
CA ARG A 110 37.59 -22.33 -28.83
C ARG A 110 37.43 -23.53 -27.89
N GLU A 111 38.03 -23.47 -26.71
CA GLU A 111 37.86 -24.48 -25.68
C GLU A 111 36.43 -24.45 -25.12
N GLU A 112 35.87 -23.28 -24.83
CA GLU A 112 34.48 -23.10 -24.41
C GLU A 112 33.50 -23.62 -25.48
N GLU A 113 33.75 -23.35 -26.77
CA GLU A 113 32.94 -23.87 -27.86
C GLU A 113 33.02 -25.41 -27.93
N ARG A 114 34.21 -25.99 -27.79
CA ARG A 114 34.38 -27.44 -27.71
C ARG A 114 33.66 -28.03 -26.49
N GLN A 115 33.74 -27.37 -25.33
CA GLN A 115 33.04 -27.79 -24.12
C GLN A 115 31.51 -27.71 -24.31
N ARG A 116 30.99 -26.69 -24.97
CA ARG A 116 29.56 -26.59 -25.31
C ARG A 116 29.12 -27.70 -26.26
N ILE A 117 29.93 -28.03 -27.25
CA ILE A 117 29.65 -29.16 -28.17
C ILE A 117 29.66 -30.48 -27.40
N LEU A 118 30.59 -30.68 -26.46
CA LEU A 118 30.63 -31.87 -25.62
C LEU A 118 29.43 -31.96 -24.68
N GLN A 119 29.07 -30.88 -23.99
CA GLN A 119 27.89 -30.84 -23.11
C GLN A 119 26.59 -31.08 -23.89
N THR A 120 26.45 -30.49 -25.08
CA THR A 120 25.27 -30.71 -25.92
C THR A 120 25.21 -32.15 -26.46
N ALA A 121 26.35 -32.74 -26.82
CA ALA A 121 26.45 -34.15 -27.21
C ALA A 121 26.16 -35.10 -26.04
N GLU A 122 26.62 -34.79 -24.83
CA GLU A 122 26.34 -35.53 -23.61
C GLU A 122 24.87 -35.44 -23.22
N ALA A 123 24.27 -34.25 -23.28
CA ALA A 123 22.84 -34.06 -23.09
C ALA A 123 22.01 -34.82 -24.15
N ALA A 124 22.47 -34.88 -25.39
CA ALA A 124 21.83 -35.68 -26.43
C ALA A 124 21.93 -37.18 -26.15
N LYS A 125 23.09 -37.67 -25.67
CA LYS A 125 23.26 -39.06 -25.23
C LYS A 125 22.39 -39.39 -24.02
N LYS A 126 22.30 -38.50 -23.03
CA LYS A 126 21.43 -38.64 -21.85
C LYS A 126 19.95 -38.68 -22.24
N ARG A 127 19.53 -37.87 -23.21
CA ARG A 127 18.18 -37.93 -23.80
C ARG A 127 17.92 -39.26 -24.52
N GLN A 128 18.93 -39.83 -25.18
CA GLN A 128 18.80 -41.12 -25.88
C GLN A 128 18.79 -42.32 -24.92
N SER A 129 19.55 -42.27 -23.81
CA SER A 129 19.65 -43.40 -22.88
C SER A 129 18.40 -43.61 -22.03
N ARG A 130 17.49 -42.62 -21.92
CA ARG A 130 16.23 -42.69 -21.14
C ARG A 130 16.43 -43.12 -19.66
N THR A 131 17.66 -43.06 -19.15
CA THR A 131 18.04 -43.34 -17.77
C THR A 131 18.15 -42.00 -17.04
N ALA A 132 17.30 -41.77 -16.04
CA ALA A 132 17.46 -40.63 -15.15
C ALA A 132 18.67 -40.87 -14.23
N ASP A 133 19.53 -39.86 -14.07
CA ASP A 133 20.55 -39.87 -13.02
C ASP A 133 19.90 -39.91 -11.64
N GLU A 134 20.59 -40.50 -10.65
CA GLU A 134 20.16 -40.51 -9.25
C GLU A 134 19.89 -39.08 -8.74
N GLU A 135 20.71 -38.10 -9.11
CA GLU A 135 20.52 -36.68 -8.75
C GLU A 135 19.30 -36.01 -9.42
N GLU A 136 18.89 -36.51 -10.59
CA GLU A 136 17.70 -36.02 -11.29
C GLU A 136 16.44 -36.68 -10.73
N TYR A 137 16.54 -37.95 -10.34
CA TYR A 137 15.52 -38.66 -9.61
C TYR A 137 15.29 -38.04 -8.22
N ASP A 138 16.35 -37.75 -7.47
CA ASP A 138 16.25 -37.06 -6.18
C ASP A 138 15.58 -35.69 -6.32
N ARG A 139 15.91 -34.92 -7.37
CA ARG A 139 15.23 -33.65 -7.66
C ARG A 139 13.75 -33.82 -8.02
N MET A 140 13.38 -34.87 -8.74
CA MET A 140 11.98 -35.15 -9.07
C MET A 140 11.18 -35.65 -7.86
N VAL A 141 11.82 -36.41 -6.96
CA VAL A 141 11.17 -36.98 -5.78
C VAL A 141 11.11 -35.99 -4.63
N MET A 142 12.11 -35.11 -4.48
CA MET A 142 12.12 -34.03 -3.48
C MET A 142 11.27 -32.82 -3.89
N VAL A 143 10.41 -32.92 -4.91
CA VAL A 143 9.42 -31.87 -5.20
C VAL A 143 8.44 -31.82 -4.02
N GLU A 144 8.50 -30.71 -3.29
CA GLU A 144 7.68 -30.48 -2.10
C GLU A 144 6.18 -30.57 -2.44
N ASN A 145 5.45 -31.34 -1.64
CA ASN A 145 4.02 -31.55 -1.85
C ASN A 145 3.24 -30.32 -1.34
N THR A 146 3.02 -29.38 -2.25
CA THR A 146 2.28 -28.13 -2.09
C THR A 146 0.83 -28.31 -1.63
N ASN A 147 0.27 -29.53 -1.65
CA ASN A 147 -1.06 -29.80 -1.09
C ASN A 147 -1.08 -29.79 0.46
N ARG A 148 0.10 -29.70 1.10
CA ARG A 148 0.24 -29.51 2.55
C ARG A 148 0.79 -28.14 2.93
N ASP A 149 0.94 -27.23 1.97
CA ASP A 149 1.40 -25.88 2.27
C ASP A 149 0.26 -25.08 2.88
N ASP A 150 0.41 -24.70 4.15
CA ASP A 150 -0.47 -23.79 4.90
C ASP A 150 -0.54 -22.36 4.31
N SER A 151 0.06 -22.15 3.12
CA SER A 151 -0.01 -20.90 2.36
C SER A 151 -1.38 -20.68 1.72
N VAL A 152 -2.15 -21.75 1.48
CA VAL A 152 -3.53 -21.65 1.00
C VAL A 152 -4.46 -21.59 2.19
N ILE A 153 -5.05 -20.41 2.41
CA ILE A 153 -6.07 -20.19 3.42
C ILE A 153 -7.38 -20.85 2.94
N GLU A 154 -7.55 -22.14 3.23
CA GLU A 154 -8.83 -22.81 3.08
C GLU A 154 -9.77 -22.31 4.18
N ALA A 155 -10.96 -21.82 3.82
CA ALA A 155 -11.98 -21.41 4.78
C ALA A 155 -13.35 -21.82 4.27
N HIS A 156 -14.15 -22.43 5.15
CA HIS A 156 -15.46 -22.99 4.80
C HIS A 156 -16.64 -22.07 5.17
N SER A 157 -16.38 -20.98 5.90
CA SER A 157 -17.35 -19.91 6.22
C SER A 157 -16.73 -18.54 6.01
N VAL A 158 -17.57 -17.52 5.83
CA VAL A 158 -17.14 -16.12 5.67
C VAL A 158 -16.38 -15.63 6.90
N GLU A 159 -16.86 -15.97 8.09
CA GLU A 159 -16.25 -15.60 9.38
C GLU A 159 -14.89 -16.28 9.56
N ASP A 160 -14.76 -17.53 9.10
CA ASP A 160 -13.52 -18.31 9.16
C ASP A 160 -12.46 -17.76 8.17
N ALA A 161 -12.91 -17.30 6.99
CA ALA A 161 -12.06 -16.63 6.02
C ALA A 161 -11.54 -15.29 6.57
N ILE A 162 -12.41 -14.51 7.23
CA ILE A 162 -12.03 -13.24 7.87
C ILE A 162 -11.03 -13.50 8.99
N ALA A 163 -11.26 -14.51 9.83
CA ALA A 163 -10.36 -14.84 10.93
C ALA A 163 -8.97 -15.30 10.46
N ARG A 164 -8.89 -16.11 9.40
CA ARG A 164 -7.61 -16.60 8.87
C ARG A 164 -6.86 -15.56 8.02
N MET A 165 -7.56 -14.61 7.39
CA MET A 165 -6.95 -13.48 6.69
C MET A 165 -6.61 -12.28 7.58
N ALA A 166 -7.16 -12.23 8.80
CA ALA A 166 -6.83 -11.21 9.78
C ALA A 166 -5.39 -11.44 10.30
N LEU A 167 -4.43 -10.77 9.65
CA LEU A 167 -3.09 -10.59 10.22
C LEU A 167 -3.24 -9.98 11.63
N PRO A 168 -2.50 -10.45 12.65
CA PRO A 168 -2.46 -9.75 13.94
C PRO A 168 -2.07 -8.32 13.66
N GLU A 169 -2.97 -7.40 13.98
CA GLU A 169 -2.89 -5.97 13.66
C GLU A 169 -1.44 -5.48 13.90
N PRO A 170 -0.67 -5.17 12.84
CA PRO A 170 0.68 -4.68 13.03
C PRO A 170 0.54 -3.38 13.79
N ALA A 171 1.22 -3.28 14.95
CA ALA A 171 1.22 -2.11 15.81
C ALA A 171 1.25 -0.84 14.95
N LEU A 172 0.10 -0.15 14.93
CA LEU A 172 -0.16 0.97 14.04
C LEU A 172 1.04 1.93 14.06
N PRO A 173 1.51 2.41 12.89
CA PRO A 173 2.50 3.49 12.82
C PRO A 173 2.07 4.65 13.73
N PRO A 174 2.99 5.26 14.50
CA PRO A 174 2.63 6.19 15.56
C PRO A 174 1.67 7.28 15.07
N ASP A 175 0.50 7.29 15.72
CA ASP A 175 -0.68 8.10 15.43
C ASP A 175 -0.34 9.53 15.02
N ARG A 176 -0.74 9.90 13.80
CA ARG A 176 -0.54 11.21 13.17
C ARG A 176 -1.29 12.36 13.87
N HIS A 177 -2.06 12.10 14.93
CA HIS A 177 -2.86 13.10 15.66
C HIS A 177 -2.21 13.54 16.98
N PRO A 178 -1.74 14.80 17.10
CA PRO A 178 -1.21 15.34 18.35
C PRO A 178 -2.27 15.39 19.46
N GLU A 179 -3.54 15.57 19.11
CA GLU A 179 -4.67 15.63 20.05
C GLU A 179 -4.94 14.30 20.76
N ARG A 180 -4.70 13.17 20.09
CA ARG A 180 -4.85 11.84 20.69
C ARG A 180 -3.68 11.49 21.59
N ARG A 181 -2.46 11.83 21.18
CA ARG A 181 -1.26 11.65 22.01
C ARG A 181 -1.33 12.44 23.31
N LEU A 182 -1.83 13.67 23.28
CA LEU A 182 -2.01 14.50 24.47
C LEU A 182 -2.91 13.85 25.52
N LYS A 183 -4.03 13.26 25.09
CA LYS A 183 -4.97 12.60 26.02
C LYS A 183 -4.40 11.31 26.60
N VAL A 184 -3.71 10.53 25.78
CA VAL A 184 -3.10 9.26 26.21
C VAL A 184 -1.94 9.53 27.17
N SER A 185 -1.05 10.46 26.84
CA SER A 185 0.10 10.76 27.69
C SER A 185 -0.32 11.47 28.99
N PHE A 186 -1.33 12.35 28.94
CA PHE A 186 -1.89 12.96 30.15
C PHE A 186 -2.52 11.92 31.09
N LYS A 187 -3.25 10.94 30.56
CA LYS A 187 -3.86 9.87 31.37
C LYS A 187 -2.80 8.99 32.05
N ALA A 188 -1.75 8.61 31.33
CA ALA A 188 -0.65 7.84 31.89
C ALA A 188 0.08 8.61 33.03
N PHE A 189 0.25 9.91 32.85
CA PHE A 189 0.87 10.78 33.87
C PHE A 189 -0.05 10.99 35.07
N GLU A 190 -1.36 11.22 34.85
CA GLU A 190 -2.35 11.35 35.91
C GLU A 190 -2.35 10.10 36.80
N GLU A 191 -2.36 8.90 36.24
CA GLU A 191 -2.37 7.65 37.03
C GLU A 191 -1.09 7.48 37.87
N SER A 192 0.09 7.84 37.35
CA SER A 192 1.36 7.72 38.08
C SER A 192 1.53 8.77 39.19
N GLU A 193 1.14 10.02 38.93
CA GLU A 193 1.33 11.13 39.87
C GLU A 193 0.20 11.20 40.90
N LEU A 194 -1.01 10.76 40.54
CA LEU A 194 -2.12 10.68 41.47
C LEU A 194 -1.88 9.64 42.56
N LEU A 195 -1.13 8.58 42.30
CA LEU A 195 -0.72 7.62 43.33
C LEU A 195 0.29 8.24 44.31
N LYS A 196 1.36 8.87 43.81
CA LYS A 196 2.37 9.54 44.65
C LYS A 196 1.78 10.67 45.49
N LEU A 197 0.95 11.51 44.89
CA LEU A 197 0.35 12.66 45.57
C LEU A 197 -0.69 12.27 46.63
N LYS A 198 -1.36 11.13 46.46
CA LYS A 198 -2.24 10.56 47.50
C LYS A 198 -1.45 10.05 48.69
N GLU A 199 -0.25 9.52 48.48
CA GLU A 199 0.65 9.05 49.53
C GLU A 199 1.31 10.21 50.28
N GLU A 200 1.77 11.24 49.57
CA GLU A 200 2.47 12.38 50.17
C GLU A 200 1.56 13.29 51.00
N LYS A 201 0.31 13.49 50.56
CA LYS A 201 -0.64 14.39 51.22
C LYS A 201 -2.04 13.80 51.22
N PRO A 202 -2.36 12.82 52.09
CA PRO A 202 -3.73 12.35 52.22
C PRO A 202 -4.61 13.47 52.78
N GLY A 203 -5.71 13.81 52.09
CA GLY A 203 -6.71 14.77 52.58
C GLY A 203 -7.06 15.93 51.65
N LEU A 204 -6.49 15.99 50.45
CA LEU A 204 -6.85 16.99 49.43
C LEU A 204 -8.02 16.48 48.56
N THR A 205 -8.86 17.37 48.04
CA THR A 205 -9.96 16.98 47.16
C THR A 205 -9.41 16.51 45.81
N LEU A 206 -10.05 15.51 45.16
CA LEU A 206 -9.64 15.00 43.84
C LEU A 206 -9.42 16.10 42.79
N ASN A 207 -10.24 17.16 42.79
CA ASN A 207 -10.06 18.31 41.89
C ASN A 207 -8.76 19.09 42.14
N GLN A 208 -8.36 19.23 43.40
CA GLN A 208 -7.12 19.93 43.76
C GLN A 208 -5.89 19.12 43.36
N TYR A 209 -5.93 17.78 43.46
CA TYR A 209 -4.88 16.93 42.89
C TYR A 209 -4.83 17.08 41.36
N LYS A 210 -5.98 17.08 40.68
CA LYS A 210 -6.04 17.29 39.22
C LYS A 210 -5.45 18.63 38.79
N ASP A 211 -5.73 19.72 39.52
CA ASP A 211 -5.15 21.04 39.25
C ASP A 211 -3.63 21.07 39.45
N MET A 212 -3.13 20.35 40.46
CA MET A 212 -1.69 20.24 40.73
C MET A 212 -0.97 19.36 39.70
N ILE A 213 -1.58 18.24 39.34
CA ILE A 213 -1.12 17.34 38.26
C ILE A 213 -1.11 18.11 36.93
N TRP A 214 -2.13 18.92 36.65
CA TRP A 214 -2.17 19.76 35.45
C TRP A 214 -1.06 20.82 35.41
N LYS A 215 -0.71 21.40 36.58
CA LYS A 215 0.42 22.34 36.70
C LYS A 215 1.77 21.65 36.49
N LEU A 216 1.95 20.45 37.03
CA LEU A 216 3.15 19.63 36.84
C LEU A 216 3.24 19.17 35.38
N TRP A 217 2.15 18.69 34.81
CA TRP A 217 2.06 18.22 33.43
C TRP A 217 2.48 19.25 32.38
N LYS A 218 2.08 20.52 32.56
CA LYS A 218 2.52 21.62 31.68
C LYS A 218 4.05 21.79 31.66
N LYS A 219 4.74 21.41 32.74
CA LYS A 219 6.21 21.48 32.85
C LYS A 219 6.90 20.14 32.58
N SER A 220 6.17 19.03 32.54
CA SER A 220 6.74 17.69 32.36
C SER A 220 7.26 17.46 30.92
N PRO A 221 8.31 16.64 30.77
CA PRO A 221 8.85 16.24 29.45
C PRO A 221 7.92 15.31 28.66
N ASP A 222 6.95 14.70 29.33
CA ASP A 222 5.96 13.78 28.75
C ASP A 222 4.82 14.48 28.00
N ASN A 223 4.77 15.82 28.04
CA ASN A 223 3.86 16.59 27.22
C ASN A 223 4.40 16.65 25.77
N PRO A 224 3.72 16.06 24.77
CA PRO A 224 4.17 16.09 23.38
C PRO A 224 4.23 17.51 22.79
N LEU A 225 3.60 18.50 23.42
CA LEU A 225 3.77 19.93 23.06
C LEU A 225 5.14 20.49 23.49
N ASN A 226 5.70 20.00 24.59
CA ASN A 226 7.03 20.40 25.07
C ASN A 226 8.15 19.73 24.23
N GLN A 227 7.87 18.57 23.64
CA GLN A 227 8.78 17.88 22.72
C GLN A 227 8.94 18.61 21.38
N MET A 228 7.88 19.30 20.92
CA MET A 228 7.94 20.18 19.73
C MET A 228 8.75 21.46 19.99
N LEU A 229 8.86 21.88 21.24
CA LEU A 229 9.65 23.05 21.67
C LEU A 229 11.10 22.69 22.02
N GLY A 230 11.40 21.43 22.35
CA GLY A 230 12.73 20.97 22.76
C GLY A 230 13.80 20.92 21.66
N THR A 231 13.44 21.12 20.39
CA THR A 231 14.40 21.19 19.27
C THR A 231 14.89 22.61 18.96
N ILE A 232 14.31 23.63 19.59
CA ILE A 232 14.77 25.02 19.48
C ILE A 232 15.15 25.47 20.89
N GLY A 233 16.42 25.86 21.04
CA GLY A 233 17.11 26.00 22.32
C GLY A 233 16.37 26.80 23.40
N CYS A 234 16.70 26.43 24.62
CA CYS A 234 16.59 27.21 25.85
C CYS A 234 16.58 28.73 25.61
N VAL A 235 15.39 29.35 25.58
CA VAL A 235 15.23 30.76 25.94
C VAL A 235 13.86 30.94 26.58
N HIS A 236 13.90 31.41 27.83
CA HIS A 236 12.82 31.99 28.62
C HIS A 236 11.61 32.48 27.80
N VAL A 237 10.45 31.83 27.97
CA VAL A 237 9.17 32.28 27.39
C VAL A 237 8.39 33.06 28.45
N PRO A 238 8.05 34.34 28.20
CA PRO A 238 7.34 35.17 29.16
C PRO A 238 5.86 34.79 29.25
N GLU A 239 5.34 34.99 30.45
CA GLU A 239 3.97 34.81 30.89
C GLU A 239 2.98 35.59 30.01
N LEU A 240 2.31 34.88 29.09
CA LEU A 240 1.15 35.40 28.36
C LEU A 240 -0.11 34.65 28.77
N GLN A 241 -1.06 35.47 29.19
CA GLN A 241 -2.23 35.17 30.01
C GLN A 241 -3.29 34.34 29.28
N GLY A 242 -4.13 33.73 30.12
CA GLY A 242 -5.24 32.86 29.77
C GLY A 242 -6.26 33.42 28.78
N ARG A 243 -7.17 32.50 28.41
CA ARG A 243 -8.37 32.61 27.56
C ARG A 243 -8.21 31.97 26.18
N ASN A 244 -8.27 30.63 26.12
CA ASN A 244 -9.06 29.92 25.10
C ASN A 244 -8.95 28.37 25.11
N LEU A 245 -8.18 27.75 26.00
CA LEU A 245 -8.06 26.27 26.02
C LEU A 245 -9.01 25.57 27.01
N GLU A 246 -9.68 26.32 27.88
CA GLU A 246 -10.68 25.79 28.83
C GLU A 246 -11.96 25.33 28.10
N SER A 247 -12.33 26.01 27.00
CA SER A 247 -13.50 25.66 26.18
C SER A 247 -13.33 24.40 25.33
N MET A 248 -12.10 23.93 25.10
CA MET A 248 -11.84 22.82 24.16
C MET A 248 -11.85 21.45 24.84
N MET A 249 -11.99 21.41 26.18
CA MET A 249 -12.10 20.20 27.00
C MET A 249 -13.30 20.20 27.96
N GLU A 250 -14.27 21.11 27.79
CA GLU A 250 -15.56 21.01 28.47
C GLU A 250 -16.56 20.22 27.63
N VAL A 251 -16.40 18.90 27.62
CA VAL A 251 -17.57 18.02 27.57
C VAL A 251 -17.78 17.56 29.01
N PRO A 252 -18.94 17.82 29.63
CA PRO A 252 -19.19 17.47 31.03
C PRO A 252 -18.96 15.96 31.24
N ILE A 253 -18.00 15.65 32.12
CA ILE A 253 -17.53 14.29 32.44
C ILE A 253 -18.65 13.40 33.04
N GLU A 254 -19.80 13.98 33.40
CA GLU A 254 -20.97 13.23 33.87
C GLU A 254 -21.66 12.39 32.77
N ALA A 255 -21.48 12.70 31.49
CA ALA A 255 -22.15 11.97 30.41
C ALA A 255 -21.51 10.59 30.10
N GLN A 256 -20.34 10.28 30.66
CA GLN A 256 -19.57 9.07 30.29
C GLN A 256 -19.57 7.97 31.36
N TRP A 257 -20.32 8.14 32.46
CA TRP A 257 -20.42 7.14 33.54
C TRP A 257 -21.83 6.55 33.74
N GLY A 258 -22.75 6.76 32.79
CA GLY A 258 -24.15 6.29 32.90
C GLY A 258 -24.47 4.90 32.35
N VAL A 259 -23.53 4.15 31.76
CA VAL A 259 -23.88 2.92 30.97
C VAL A 259 -23.16 1.64 31.42
N VAL A 260 -22.36 1.65 32.50
CA VAL A 260 -21.68 0.44 32.96
C VAL A 260 -21.84 0.24 34.47
N TYR A 261 -23.06 0.04 34.96
CA TYR A 261 -23.33 -0.67 36.23
C TYR A 261 -24.84 -0.99 36.35
N HIS A 262 -25.37 -1.86 35.48
CA HIS A 262 -26.73 -2.41 35.68
C HIS A 262 -26.95 -3.83 35.13
N GLN A 263 -25.96 -4.71 35.25
CA GLN A 263 -26.18 -6.14 35.09
C GLN A 263 -25.31 -6.91 36.10
N SER A 264 -25.74 -6.95 37.36
CA SER A 264 -25.36 -7.97 38.35
C SER A 264 -26.17 -7.78 39.63
N SER A 265 -27.48 -8.03 39.59
CA SER A 265 -28.22 -8.59 40.75
C SER A 265 -29.67 -8.85 40.35
N THR A 266 -29.93 -10.01 39.77
CA THR A 266 -31.27 -10.59 39.76
C THR A 266 -31.19 -11.99 40.32
N LYS A 267 -32.09 -12.25 41.27
CA LYS A 267 -32.52 -13.55 41.83
C LYS A 267 -31.81 -14.01 43.11
N TYR A 268 -32.26 -13.46 44.24
CA TYR A 268 -32.63 -14.27 45.41
C TYR A 268 -33.78 -13.59 46.16
N ASN A 269 -35.01 -14.05 45.93
CA ASN A 269 -36.06 -13.95 46.94
C ASN A 269 -37.13 -15.02 46.68
N ILE A 270 -37.03 -16.13 47.42
CA ILE A 270 -38.07 -17.15 47.55
C ILE A 270 -38.54 -17.08 49.01
N LYS A 271 -39.78 -16.62 49.17
CA LYS A 271 -40.80 -16.96 50.17
C LYS A 271 -40.34 -17.32 51.60
N ARG A 272 -40.81 -16.50 52.55
CA ARG A 272 -41.76 -16.96 53.56
C ARG A 272 -42.88 -15.94 53.71
#